data_AF-A0A3A5JC02-F1
#
_entry.id   AF-A0A3A5JC02-F1
#
_cell.length_a   1.000
_cell.length_b   1.000
_cell.length_c   1.000
_cell.angle_alpha   90.00
_cell.angle_beta   90.00
_cell.angle_gamma   90.00
#
_symmetry.space_group_name_H-M   'P 1'
#
loop_
_entity.id
_entity.type
_entity.pdbx_description
1 polymer ?
#
loop_
_entity_poly.entity_id
_entity_poly.type
_entity_poly.pdbx_seq_one_letter_code
_entity_poly.pdbx_strand_id
1 'polypeptide(L)'
;MADASRRALVTDGQRIEVHPGCEAVVEFDPDLTFKCVDSCTWCCQHGVLLSDPDLVGLAKRANVNEATVDFRGQQAVKREPKDRENDVAPDGAACFFLRDDGLCALHAEHDWKPVRCSVFPLSVELEDDDLHISIREEAHDHCEGLDVSERRVIDHLDDFLPERLWSIANPETAIEP
;
A
#
# COMPACT_ATOMS: atom_id res chain seq x y z
N MET A 1 -18.85 -31.76 -4.91
CA MET A 1 -19.08 -31.47 -3.49
C MET A 1 -18.26 -30.24 -3.17
N ALA A 2 -18.96 -29.12 -2.89
CA ALA A 2 -18.53 -27.80 -2.39
C ALA A 2 -17.33 -27.09 -3.05
N ASP A 3 -17.35 -25.80 -3.38
CA ASP A 3 -18.39 -24.80 -3.63
C ASP A 3 -17.64 -23.69 -4.37
N ALA A 4 -17.83 -23.59 -5.67
CA ALA A 4 -17.24 -22.56 -6.51
C ALA A 4 -18.16 -21.35 -6.46
N SER A 5 -18.13 -20.61 -5.35
CA SER A 5 -18.85 -19.34 -5.21
C SER A 5 -18.39 -18.52 -4.00
N ARG A 6 -17.11 -18.13 -3.94
CA ARG A 6 -16.74 -16.90 -3.21
C ARG A 6 -17.15 -15.72 -4.07
N ARG A 7 -18.46 -15.52 -4.14
CA ARG A 7 -19.08 -14.29 -4.61
C ARG A 7 -18.70 -13.26 -3.56
N ALA A 8 -17.89 -12.25 -3.95
CA ALA A 8 -17.64 -11.09 -3.12
C ALA A 8 -18.97 -10.64 -2.52
N LEU A 9 -19.10 -10.78 -1.20
CA LEU A 9 -20.18 -10.14 -0.49
C LEU A 9 -19.91 -8.66 -0.69
N VAL A 10 -20.69 -8.03 -1.57
CA VAL A 10 -20.83 -6.58 -1.58
C VAL A 10 -21.46 -6.26 -0.23
N THR A 11 -20.62 -6.08 0.78
CA THR A 11 -21.01 -5.46 2.03
C THR A 11 -21.41 -4.04 1.65
N ASP A 12 -22.64 -3.64 1.94
CA ASP A 12 -22.98 -2.22 2.05
C ASP A 12 -21.92 -1.64 2.99
N GLY A 13 -20.96 -0.88 2.44
CA GLY A 13 -19.69 -0.62 3.13
C GLY A 13 -19.90 0.01 4.50
N GLN A 14 -19.11 -0.41 5.49
CA GLN A 14 -19.23 0.11 6.85
C GLN A 14 -18.48 1.44 6.94
N ARG A 15 -19.20 2.54 7.25
CA ARG A 15 -18.57 3.83 7.54
C ARG A 15 -17.90 3.81 8.91
N ILE A 16 -16.63 4.21 8.96
CA ILE A 16 -15.80 4.21 10.18
C ILE A 16 -15.01 5.51 10.26
N GLU A 17 -15.02 6.15 11.42
CA GLU A 17 -14.10 7.23 11.73
C GLU A 17 -12.72 6.65 12.06
N VAL A 18 -11.73 6.93 11.22
CA VAL A 18 -10.36 6.41 11.33
C VAL A 18 -9.48 7.34 12.14
N HIS A 19 -9.59 8.65 11.86
CA HIS A 19 -9.00 9.74 12.66
C HIS A 19 -10.10 10.75 12.99
N PRO A 20 -9.91 11.65 13.98
CA PRO A 20 -10.90 12.68 14.30
C PRO A 20 -11.32 13.50 13.06
N GLY A 21 -12.57 13.32 12.61
CA GLY A 21 -13.13 13.97 11.42
C GLY A 21 -12.72 13.36 10.08
N CYS A 22 -12.07 12.20 10.07
CA CYS A 22 -11.65 11.46 8.87
C CYS A 22 -12.39 10.13 8.81
N GLU A 23 -13.43 10.06 7.98
CA GLU A 23 -14.23 8.84 7.79
C GLU A 23 -13.82 8.10 6.51
N ALA A 24 -13.97 6.78 6.54
CA ALA A 24 -13.81 5.90 5.39
C ALA A 24 -14.94 4.87 5.34
N VAL A 25 -15.28 4.43 4.13
CA VAL A 25 -16.20 3.32 3.87
C VAL A 25 -15.39 2.05 3.70
N VAL A 26 -15.59 1.06 4.56
CA VAL A 26 -14.84 -0.20 4.56
C VAL A 26 -15.65 -1.30 3.86
N GLU A 27 -15.01 -1.94 2.88
CA GLU A 27 -15.61 -2.92 1.95
C GLU A 27 -14.83 -4.24 1.93
N PHE A 28 -14.36 -4.67 3.10
CA PHE A 28 -13.71 -5.97 3.28
C PHE A 28 -14.28 -6.70 4.51
N ASP A 29 -13.95 -7.98 4.64
CA ASP A 29 -14.40 -8.80 5.78
C ASP A 29 -13.91 -8.18 7.11
N PRO A 30 -14.81 -7.79 8.05
CA PRO A 30 -14.41 -7.19 9.31
C PRO A 30 -13.52 -8.11 10.16
N ASP A 31 -13.54 -9.42 9.92
CA ASP A 31 -12.70 -10.38 10.62
C ASP A 31 -11.33 -10.59 9.95
N LEU A 32 -11.06 -9.92 8.82
CA LEU A 32 -9.76 -9.92 8.16
C LEU A 32 -8.68 -9.43 9.12
N THR A 33 -7.59 -10.19 9.19
CA THR A 33 -6.42 -9.81 9.99
C THR A 33 -5.22 -9.53 9.10
N PHE A 34 -4.33 -8.65 9.56
CA PHE A 34 -3.09 -8.38 8.85
C PHE A 34 -1.92 -8.08 9.78
N LYS A 35 -0.77 -8.63 9.42
CA LYS A 35 0.52 -8.28 9.99
C LYS A 35 1.60 -8.41 8.93
N CYS A 36 2.44 -7.38 8.78
CA CYS A 36 3.67 -7.51 8.00
C CYS A 36 4.50 -8.67 8.54
N VAL A 37 4.84 -9.62 7.68
CA VAL A 37 5.72 -10.74 7.97
C VAL A 37 7.13 -10.47 7.45
N ASP A 38 8.12 -11.10 8.08
CA ASP A 38 9.50 -11.03 7.62
C ASP A 38 9.61 -11.64 6.21
N SER A 39 10.56 -11.15 5.41
CA SER A 39 10.81 -11.61 4.03
C SER A 39 9.68 -11.43 3.00
N CYS A 40 8.56 -10.79 3.36
CA CYS A 40 7.57 -10.38 2.36
C CYS A 40 7.97 -9.06 1.70
N THR A 41 8.25 -9.11 0.39
CA THR A 41 8.71 -7.94 -0.40
C THR A 41 7.76 -7.57 -1.53
N TRP A 42 6.61 -8.23 -1.63
CA TRP A 42 5.69 -8.07 -2.77
C TRP A 42 5.22 -6.62 -2.96
N CYS A 43 4.95 -5.87 -1.89
CA CYS A 43 4.62 -4.45 -2.00
C CYS A 43 5.76 -3.59 -2.59
N CYS A 44 7.00 -4.03 -2.45
CA CYS A 44 8.19 -3.38 -3.02
C CYS A 44 8.53 -3.89 -4.43
N GLN A 45 7.81 -4.87 -4.96
CA GLN A 45 7.96 -5.31 -6.35
C GLN A 45 7.30 -4.33 -7.32
N HIS A 46 6.39 -3.47 -6.83
CA HIS A 46 5.71 -2.43 -7.59
C HIS A 46 6.38 -1.06 -7.38
N GLY A 47 6.23 -0.16 -8.35
CA GLY A 47 6.54 1.24 -8.14
C GLY A 47 5.39 1.91 -7.37
N VAL A 48 5.61 3.13 -6.88
CA VAL A 48 4.56 3.86 -6.15
C VAL A 48 4.49 5.30 -6.61
N LEU A 49 3.29 5.78 -6.93
CA LEU A 49 3.08 7.18 -7.22
C LEU A 49 3.19 8.04 -5.96
N LEU A 50 3.87 9.17 -6.09
CA LEU A 50 4.17 10.10 -5.00
C LEU A 50 3.25 11.31 -5.08
N SER A 51 2.63 11.65 -3.96
CA SER A 51 1.98 12.95 -3.79
C SER A 51 3.03 14.06 -3.57
N ASP A 52 2.63 15.33 -3.70
CA ASP A 52 3.53 16.46 -3.38
C ASP A 52 4.11 16.38 -1.95
N PRO A 53 3.30 16.05 -0.90
CA PRO A 53 3.85 15.79 0.43
C PRO A 53 4.85 14.63 0.47
N ASP A 54 4.64 13.57 -0.33
CA ASP A 54 5.59 12.46 -0.40
C ASP A 54 6.91 12.90 -1.04
N LEU A 55 6.87 13.74 -2.08
CA LEU A 55 8.08 14.29 -2.70
C LEU A 55 8.88 15.15 -1.71
N VAL A 56 8.21 16.00 -0.93
CA VAL A 56 8.85 16.79 0.13
C VAL A 56 9.40 15.87 1.23
N GLY A 57 8.68 14.81 1.58
CA GLY A 57 9.14 13.79 2.53
C GLY A 57 10.38 13.05 2.02
N LEU A 58 10.38 12.66 0.76
CA LEU A 58 11.45 11.94 0.10
C LEU A 58 12.70 12.79 -0.03
N ALA A 59 12.57 14.07 -0.40
CA ALA A 59 13.69 15.01 -0.54
C ALA A 59 14.51 15.21 0.74
N LYS A 60 13.93 14.90 1.91
CA LYS A 60 14.64 14.94 3.20
C LYS A 60 15.48 13.69 3.49
N ARG A 61 15.33 12.64 2.68
CA ARG A 61 15.80 11.27 2.96
C ARG A 61 16.63 10.69 1.82
N ALA A 62 16.34 11.07 0.58
CA ALA A 62 16.99 10.53 -0.60
C ALA A 62 17.10 11.59 -1.70
N ASN A 63 17.99 11.33 -2.68
CA ASN A 63 18.05 12.12 -3.89
C ASN A 63 16.83 11.82 -4.76
N VAL A 64 15.88 12.76 -4.82
CA VAL A 64 14.63 12.60 -5.57
C VAL A 64 14.90 12.27 -7.04
N ASN A 65 15.84 12.98 -7.69
CA ASN A 65 16.15 12.77 -9.11
C ASN A 65 16.69 11.35 -9.40
N GLU A 66 17.34 10.72 -8.42
CA GLU A 66 17.81 9.35 -8.57
C GLU A 66 16.70 8.35 -8.24
N ALA A 67 15.83 8.66 -7.28
CA ALA A 67 14.82 7.75 -6.76
C ALA A 67 13.52 7.74 -7.57
N THR A 68 13.26 8.76 -8.39
CA THR A 68 11.97 8.92 -9.06
C THR A 68 12.03 8.91 -10.58
N VAL A 69 10.89 8.60 -11.20
CA VAL A 69 10.63 8.70 -12.64
C VAL A 69 9.32 9.46 -12.86
N ASP A 70 9.19 10.09 -14.02
CA ASP A 70 7.88 10.57 -14.48
C ASP A 70 7.04 9.39 -14.98
N PHE A 71 5.83 9.30 -14.47
CA PHE A 71 4.79 8.39 -14.92
C PHE A 71 3.50 9.17 -15.14
N ARG A 72 3.10 9.33 -16.40
CA ARG A 72 1.87 10.02 -16.81
C ARG A 72 1.75 11.44 -16.22
N GLY A 73 2.88 12.16 -16.12
CA GLY A 73 2.92 13.53 -15.56
C GLY A 73 2.88 13.60 -14.04
N GLN A 74 3.04 12.47 -13.35
CA GLN A 74 3.23 12.38 -11.90
C GLN A 74 4.58 11.76 -11.59
N GLN A 75 5.11 12.01 -10.39
CA GLN A 75 6.33 11.35 -9.96
C GLN A 75 6.01 10.00 -9.32
N ALA A 76 6.79 9.00 -9.65
CA ALA A 76 6.76 7.68 -9.03
C ALA A 76 8.13 7.33 -8.46
N VAL A 77 8.18 6.55 -7.38
CA VAL A 77 9.42 5.83 -7.03
C VAL A 77 9.70 4.85 -8.16
N LYS A 78 10.91 4.92 -8.70
CA LYS A 78 11.31 4.07 -9.80
C LYS A 78 11.50 2.63 -9.33
N ARG A 79 11.23 1.71 -10.24
CA ARG A 79 11.72 0.33 -10.17
C ARG A 79 13.06 0.25 -10.90
N GLU A 80 13.93 -0.63 -10.46
CA GLU A 80 15.21 -0.91 -11.12
C GLU A 80 15.52 -2.40 -11.08
N PRO A 81 16.29 -2.91 -12.07
CA PRO A 81 16.80 -4.27 -12.02
C PRO A 81 17.61 -4.50 -10.74
N LYS A 82 17.40 -5.64 -10.08
CA LYS A 82 18.22 -6.08 -8.95
C LYS A 82 18.99 -7.34 -9.37
N ASP A 83 20.23 -7.47 -8.93
CA ASP A 83 21.09 -8.62 -9.23
C ASP A 83 20.79 -9.80 -8.26
N ARG A 84 19.54 -10.29 -8.30
CA ARG A 84 19.04 -11.40 -7.47
C ARG A 84 17.76 -12.00 -8.04
N GLU A 85 17.48 -13.25 -7.68
CA GLU A 85 16.28 -13.98 -8.13
C GLU A 85 15.10 -13.91 -7.15
N ASN A 86 15.37 -13.64 -5.87
CA ASN A 86 14.35 -13.47 -4.84
C ASN A 86 14.08 -11.98 -4.60
N ASP A 87 12.94 -11.66 -4.01
CA ASP A 87 12.55 -10.30 -3.63
C ASP A 87 12.48 -9.30 -4.80
N VAL A 88 12.13 -9.81 -5.97
CA VAL A 88 11.97 -9.05 -7.22
C VAL A 88 10.70 -9.52 -7.93
N ALA A 89 10.15 -8.66 -8.78
CA ALA A 89 9.04 -9.06 -9.65
C ALA A 89 9.54 -10.01 -10.76
N PRO A 90 8.64 -10.62 -11.57
CA PRO A 90 9.01 -11.54 -12.65
C PRO A 90 9.96 -10.97 -13.71
N ASP A 91 10.06 -9.65 -13.83
CA ASP A 91 10.99 -8.96 -14.73
C ASP A 91 12.39 -8.72 -14.11
N GLY A 92 12.62 -9.20 -12.89
CA GLY A 92 13.86 -9.00 -12.13
C GLY A 92 14.02 -7.60 -11.53
N ALA A 93 12.99 -6.76 -11.60
CA ALA A 93 13.02 -5.41 -11.04
C ALA A 93 12.25 -5.29 -9.72
N ALA A 94 12.70 -4.38 -8.87
CA ALA A 94 12.03 -4.01 -7.63
C ALA A 94 12.20 -2.51 -7.37
N CYS A 95 11.47 -1.99 -6.38
CA CYS A 95 11.57 -0.63 -5.90
C CYS A 95 13.02 -0.23 -5.61
N PHE A 96 13.38 1.00 -5.99
CA PHE A 96 14.68 1.60 -5.73
C PHE A 96 15.14 1.44 -4.27
N PHE A 97 14.21 1.59 -3.32
CA PHE A 97 14.48 1.51 -1.88
C PHE A 97 14.47 0.10 -1.29
N LEU A 98 14.23 -0.94 -2.09
CA LEU A 98 14.32 -2.31 -1.59
C LEU A 98 15.78 -2.74 -1.50
N ARG A 99 16.21 -3.06 -0.28
CA ARG A 99 17.56 -3.49 0.05
C ARG A 99 17.75 -5.00 -0.14
N ASP A 100 18.99 -5.44 -0.06
CA ASP A 100 19.40 -6.85 -0.20
C ASP A 100 18.89 -7.74 0.94
N ASP A 101 18.61 -7.15 2.11
CA ASP A 101 18.02 -7.82 3.27
C ASP A 101 16.49 -7.91 3.24
N GLY A 102 15.87 -7.51 2.12
CA GLY A 102 14.41 -7.52 1.94
C GLY A 102 13.69 -6.37 2.67
N LEU A 103 14.43 -5.43 3.28
CA LEU A 103 13.83 -4.30 3.98
C LEU A 103 13.74 -3.06 3.08
N CYS A 104 12.69 -2.27 3.30
CA CYS A 104 12.56 -0.95 2.70
C CYS A 104 13.50 0.04 3.41
N ALA A 105 14.46 0.62 2.69
CA ALA A 105 15.41 1.58 3.25
C ALA A 105 14.73 2.79 3.91
N LEU A 106 13.67 3.33 3.29
CA LEU A 106 12.94 4.47 3.83
C LEU A 106 12.34 4.18 5.21
N HIS A 107 11.80 2.98 5.40
CA HIS A 107 11.22 2.59 6.68
C HIS A 107 12.28 2.19 7.69
N ALA A 108 13.22 1.33 7.29
CA ALA A 108 14.26 0.81 8.18
C ALA A 108 15.16 1.92 8.74
N GLU A 109 15.44 2.96 7.95
CA GLU A 109 16.41 4.01 8.31
C GLU A 109 15.75 5.31 8.78
N HIS A 110 14.49 5.56 8.41
CA HIS A 110 13.83 6.83 8.68
C HIS A 110 12.44 6.71 9.30
N ASP A 111 11.99 5.48 9.58
CA ASP A 111 10.63 5.18 10.06
C ASP A 111 9.56 5.92 9.25
N TRP A 112 9.74 5.91 7.93
CA TRP A 112 8.91 6.68 7.01
C TRP A 112 8.63 5.92 5.72
N LYS A 113 7.44 6.10 5.18
CA LYS A 113 7.01 5.57 3.88
C LYS A 113 6.15 6.61 3.16
N PRO A 114 6.12 6.61 1.81
CA PRO A 114 5.10 7.33 1.06
C PRO A 114 3.70 6.88 1.48
N VAL A 115 2.70 7.76 1.39
CA VAL A 115 1.31 7.48 1.82
C VAL A 115 0.78 6.18 1.21
N ARG A 116 0.94 6.01 -0.10
CA ARG A 116 0.48 4.81 -0.83
C ARG A 116 1.23 3.51 -0.47
N CYS A 117 2.43 3.60 0.10
CA CYS A 117 3.12 2.41 0.63
C CYS A 117 2.60 2.03 2.02
N SER A 118 2.12 2.99 2.82
CA SER A 118 1.63 2.75 4.18
C SER A 118 0.27 2.04 4.19
N VAL A 119 -0.55 2.28 3.16
CA VAL A 119 -1.90 1.69 3.05
C VAL A 119 -1.88 0.22 2.63
N PHE A 120 -0.75 -0.34 2.20
CA PHE A 120 -0.67 -1.75 1.81
C PHE A 120 -1.02 -2.68 2.99
N PRO A 121 -1.87 -3.73 2.80
CA PRO A 121 -2.40 -4.31 1.56
C PRO A 121 -3.74 -3.72 1.08
N LEU A 122 -4.21 -2.65 1.69
CA LEU A 122 -5.47 -2.00 1.35
C LEU A 122 -5.41 -1.35 -0.04
N SER A 123 -6.58 -1.31 -0.68
CA SER A 123 -6.86 -0.40 -1.79
C SER A 123 -7.66 0.77 -1.25
N VAL A 124 -7.38 1.97 -1.78
CA VAL A 124 -8.11 3.20 -1.52
C VAL A 124 -8.67 3.67 -2.85
N GLU A 125 -9.98 3.90 -2.88
CA GLU A 125 -10.72 4.48 -3.99
C GLU A 125 -11.48 5.71 -3.49
N LEU A 126 -11.61 6.75 -4.33
CA LEU A 126 -12.34 7.96 -3.99
C LEU A 126 -13.66 7.96 -4.77
N GLU A 127 -14.78 7.78 -4.08
CA GLU A 127 -16.12 7.78 -4.67
C GLU A 127 -17.01 8.77 -3.92
N ASP A 128 -17.68 9.68 -4.62
CA ASP A 128 -18.60 10.68 -4.03
C ASP A 128 -18.03 11.45 -2.81
N ASP A 129 -16.74 11.82 -2.88
CA ASP A 129 -15.95 12.47 -1.81
C ASP A 129 -15.65 11.59 -0.58
N ASP A 130 -16.03 10.31 -0.60
CA ASP A 130 -15.71 9.31 0.41
C ASP A 130 -14.52 8.43 0.01
N LEU A 131 -13.69 8.05 0.99
CA LEU A 131 -12.64 7.06 0.78
C LEU A 131 -13.20 5.65 0.99
N HIS A 132 -13.24 4.87 -0.08
CA HIS A 132 -13.61 3.46 -0.07
C HIS A 132 -12.36 2.61 0.10
N ILE A 133 -12.38 1.74 1.09
CA ILE A 133 -11.24 0.95 1.53
C ILE A 133 -11.57 -0.53 1.37
N SER A 134 -10.85 -1.18 0.46
CA SER A 134 -10.98 -2.61 0.18
C SER A 134 -9.61 -3.30 0.30
N ILE A 135 -9.54 -4.59 0.00
CA ILE A 135 -8.27 -5.31 -0.13
C ILE A 135 -7.91 -5.37 -1.60
N ARG A 136 -6.66 -5.06 -1.94
CA ARG A 136 -6.15 -5.25 -3.31
C ARG A 136 -6.36 -6.70 -3.73
N GLU A 137 -6.94 -6.92 -4.90
CA GLU A 137 -7.29 -8.27 -5.36
C GLU A 137 -6.07 -9.20 -5.32
N GLU A 138 -4.91 -8.72 -5.78
CA GLU A 138 -3.66 -9.47 -5.83
C GLU A 138 -3.08 -9.74 -4.44
N ALA A 139 -3.44 -8.95 -3.42
CA ALA A 139 -2.96 -9.19 -2.06
C ALA A 139 -3.51 -10.50 -1.50
N HIS A 140 -4.72 -10.94 -1.90
CA HIS A 140 -5.24 -12.24 -1.47
C HIS A 140 -4.38 -13.42 -1.93
N ASP A 141 -3.70 -13.28 -3.07
CA ASP A 141 -2.88 -14.35 -3.65
C ASP A 141 -1.40 -14.24 -3.27
N HIS A 142 -0.92 -13.03 -2.95
CA HIS A 142 0.51 -12.76 -2.81
C HIS A 142 0.94 -12.21 -1.44
N CYS A 143 0.00 -11.69 -0.65
CA CYS A 143 0.33 -11.10 0.65
C CYS A 143 0.33 -12.16 1.75
N GLU A 144 1.52 -12.64 2.10
CA GLU A 144 1.75 -13.58 3.21
C GLU A 144 1.34 -13.03 4.60
N GLY A 145 1.04 -11.73 4.68
CA GLY A 145 0.62 -11.07 5.91
C GLY A 145 -0.88 -11.10 6.21
N LEU A 146 -1.71 -11.57 5.27
CA LEU A 146 -3.16 -11.70 5.47
C LEU A 146 -3.52 -12.96 6.25
N ASP A 147 -4.45 -12.86 7.18
CA ASP A 147 -5.02 -14.00 7.95
C ASP A 147 -4.01 -14.81 8.79
N VAL A 148 -2.83 -14.24 9.07
CA VAL A 148 -1.76 -14.88 9.86
C VAL A 148 -1.63 -14.35 11.30
N SER A 149 -2.51 -13.44 11.72
CA SER A 149 -2.45 -12.84 13.06
C SER A 149 -3.83 -12.72 13.71
N GLU A 150 -3.88 -12.26 14.96
CA GLU A 150 -5.15 -11.92 15.63
C GLU A 150 -5.51 -10.42 15.46
N ARG A 151 -4.64 -9.64 14.79
CA ARG A 151 -4.81 -8.19 14.63
C ARG A 151 -5.77 -7.91 13.48
N ARG A 152 -7.04 -7.66 13.82
CA ARG A 152 -8.08 -7.28 12.86
C ARG A 152 -7.77 -5.92 12.26
N VAL A 153 -7.87 -5.81 10.94
CA VAL A 153 -7.52 -4.57 10.23
C VAL A 153 -8.47 -3.44 10.61
N ILE A 154 -9.76 -3.76 10.70
CA ILE A 154 -10.83 -2.80 11.01
C ILE A 154 -10.65 -2.10 12.36
N ASP A 155 -10.04 -2.78 13.33
CA ASP A 155 -9.82 -2.26 14.70
C ASP A 155 -8.56 -1.37 14.79
N HIS A 156 -7.77 -1.30 13.72
CA HIS A 156 -6.46 -0.64 13.66
C HIS A 156 -6.26 0.16 12.36
N LEU A 157 -7.35 0.69 11.77
CA LEU A 157 -7.30 1.38 10.48
C LEU A 157 -6.37 2.60 10.49
N ASP A 158 -6.22 3.27 11.63
CA ASP A 158 -5.33 4.41 11.83
C ASP A 158 -3.85 4.08 11.61
N ASP A 159 -3.46 2.84 11.86
CA ASP A 159 -2.10 2.35 11.60
C ASP A 159 -1.83 2.13 10.10
N PHE A 160 -2.87 1.94 9.28
CA PHE A 160 -2.76 1.67 7.84
C PHE A 160 -3.07 2.89 6.99
N LEU A 161 -4.05 3.69 7.40
CA LEU A 161 -4.55 4.83 6.67
C LEU A 161 -4.04 6.12 7.33
N PRO A 162 -2.88 6.66 6.92
CA PRO A 162 -2.37 7.88 7.53
C PRO A 162 -3.35 9.04 7.29
N GLU A 163 -3.55 9.91 8.29
CA GLU A 163 -4.47 11.06 8.22
C GLU A 163 -4.29 11.92 6.95
N ARG A 164 -3.05 11.99 6.43
CA ARG A 164 -2.74 12.70 5.18
C ARG A 164 -3.47 12.17 3.96
N LEU A 165 -3.97 10.94 3.98
CA LEU A 165 -4.74 10.35 2.89
C LEU A 165 -5.96 11.21 2.52
N TRP A 166 -6.61 11.83 3.52
CA TRP A 166 -7.74 12.76 3.29
C TRP A 166 -7.33 14.15 2.78
N SER A 167 -6.04 14.44 2.73
CA SER A 167 -5.51 15.76 2.32
C SER A 167 -4.83 15.76 0.94
N ILE A 168 -4.59 14.59 0.36
CA ILE A 168 -3.95 14.48 -0.96
C ILE A 168 -4.98 14.55 -2.08
N ALA A 169 -4.63 15.24 -3.17
CA ALA A 169 -5.56 15.51 -4.27
C ALA A 169 -6.04 14.25 -5.01
N ASN A 170 -5.23 13.19 -5.01
CA ASN A 170 -5.62 11.88 -5.53
C ASN A 170 -5.10 10.81 -4.56
N PRO A 171 -5.97 10.25 -3.70
CA PRO A 171 -5.61 9.20 -2.76
C PRO A 171 -5.66 7.78 -3.35
N GLU A 172 -6.12 7.63 -4.59
CA GLU A 172 -6.33 6.32 -5.19
C GLU A 172 -5.03 5.51 -5.31
N THR A 173 -5.13 4.22 -5.06
CA THR A 173 -3.99 3.30 -5.03
C THR A 173 -3.89 2.36 -6.23
N ALA A 174 -4.93 2.29 -7.07
CA ALA A 174 -4.97 1.41 -8.24
C ALA A 174 -4.00 1.81 -9.36
N ILE A 175 -3.48 3.04 -9.34
CA ILE A 175 -2.57 3.53 -10.36
C ILE A 175 -1.13 3.15 -9.97
N GLU A 176 -0.63 2.09 -10.59
CA GLU A 176 0.76 1.64 -10.43
C GLU A 176 1.64 1.98 -11.64
N PRO A 177 2.87 2.47 -11.41
CA PRO A 177 3.84 2.84 -12.44
C PRO A 177 4.76 1.70 -12.91
#